data_AF-A0A973GA77-F1
#
_entry.id   AF-A0A973GA77-F1
#
_cell.length_a   1.000
_cell.length_b   1.000
_cell.length_c   1.000
_cell.angle_alpha   90.00
_cell.angle_beta   90.00
_cell.angle_gamma   90.00
#
_symmetry.space_group_name_H-M   'P 1'
#
loop_
_entity.id
_entity.type
_entity.pdbx_description
1 polymer ?
#
loop_
_entity_poly.entity_id
_entity_poly.type
_entity_poly.pdbx_seq_one_letter_code
_entity_poly.pdbx_strand_id
1 'polypeptide(L)' 'QGFNLGMNQGAVSGAGVAAHLHQHVVPRWTGDSNFLPIIARTRALPVLLAETREQIAAAWPGAGR' A
#
# COMPACT_ATOMS: atom_id res chain seq x y z
N GLN A 1 6.91 6.50 12.51
CA GLN A 1 6.46 6.00 11.19
C GLN A 1 6.65 4.49 11.16
N GLY A 2 5.89 3.76 10.36
CA GLY A 2 5.95 2.29 10.35
C GLY A 2 5.25 1.68 9.14
N PHE A 3 5.07 0.37 9.15
CA PHE A 3 4.40 -0.37 8.08
C PHE A 3 3.32 -1.30 8.66
N ASN A 4 2.19 -1.41 7.97
CA ASN A 4 1.29 -2.54 8.14
C ASN A 4 1.60 -3.60 7.08
N LEU A 5 1.80 -4.84 7.53
CA LEU A 5 2.01 -6.00 6.68
C LEU A 5 0.82 -6.96 6.90
N GLY A 6 0.15 -7.40 5.84
CA GLY A 6 -0.89 -8.43 5.92
C GLY A 6 -1.19 -9.15 4.60
N MET A 7 -1.86 -10.30 4.69
CA MET A 7 -2.32 -11.11 3.56
C MET A 7 -3.78 -11.49 3.79
N ASN A 8 -4.58 -11.47 2.72
CA ASN A 8 -5.94 -12.00 2.71
C ASN A 8 -5.93 -13.34 1.95
N GLN A 9 -6.25 -14.44 2.64
CA GLN A 9 -6.30 -15.79 2.05
C GLN A 9 -7.74 -16.34 2.02
N GLY A 10 -8.21 -16.66 0.81
CA GLY A 10 -9.57 -17.14 0.57
C GLY A 10 -10.61 -16.02 0.51
N ALA A 11 -11.74 -16.27 -0.17
CA ALA A 11 -12.75 -15.25 -0.48
C ALA A 11 -13.34 -14.58 0.78
N VAL A 12 -13.56 -15.34 1.86
CA VAL A 12 -14.12 -14.84 3.13
C VAL A 12 -13.23 -13.76 3.78
N SER A 13 -11.91 -13.83 3.57
CA SER A 13 -10.97 -12.83 4.09
C SER A 13 -10.89 -11.55 3.24
N GLY A 14 -11.66 -11.48 2.14
CA GLY A 14 -11.60 -10.36 1.19
C GLY A 14 -10.48 -10.46 0.16
N ALA A 15 -9.99 -11.67 -0.13
CA ALA A 15 -9.02 -11.88 -1.20
C ALA A 15 -9.65 -11.59 -2.58
N GLY A 16 -9.28 -10.47 -3.20
CA GLY A 16 -9.81 -10.07 -4.52
C GLY A 16 -9.35 -10.96 -5.68
N VAL A 17 -8.17 -11.58 -5.56
CA VAL A 17 -7.65 -12.59 -6.49
C VAL A 17 -7.32 -13.85 -5.70
N ALA A 18 -8.36 -14.63 -5.38
CA ALA A 18 -8.23 -15.77 -4.46
C ALA A 18 -7.22 -16.85 -4.92
N ALA A 19 -6.92 -16.92 -6.22
CA ALA A 19 -5.95 -17.87 -6.79
C ALA A 19 -4.49 -17.38 -6.72
N HIS A 20 -4.22 -16.12 -6.34
CA HIS A 20 -2.88 -15.55 -6.27
C HIS A 20 -2.65 -14.92 -4.89
N LEU A 21 -1.80 -15.56 -4.08
CA LEU A 21 -1.41 -15.03 -2.77
C LEU A 21 -0.51 -13.80 -2.94
N HIS A 22 -0.92 -12.68 -2.35
CA HIS A 22 -0.16 -11.43 -2.39
C HIS A 22 -0.10 -10.80 -1.00
N GLN A 23 1.05 -10.17 -0.72
CA GLN A 23 1.34 -9.49 0.53
C GLN A 23 1.12 -7.99 0.37
N HIS A 24 0.28 -7.42 1.22
CA HIS A 24 0.14 -5.98 1.33
C HIS A 24 1.26 -5.42 2.21
N VAL A 25 1.96 -4.40 1.70
CA VAL A 25 2.93 -3.61 2.45
C VAL A 25 2.48 -2.15 2.41
N VAL A 26 1.92 -1.67 3.51
CA VAL A 26 1.30 -0.33 3.56
C VAL A 26 2.10 0.56 4.51
N PRO A 27 2.83 1.57 4.00
CA PRO A 27 3.53 2.53 4.85
C PRO A 27 2.50 3.40 5.61
N ARG A 28 2.81 3.72 6.87
CA ARG A 28 1.96 4.45 7.80
C ARG A 28 2.68 5.60 8.47
N TRP A 29 1.96 6.70 8.65
CA TRP A 29 2.43 7.90 9.32
C TRP A 29 1.45 8.33 10.40
N THR A 30 1.97 9.01 11.42
CA THR A 30 1.12 9.64 12.44
C THR A 30 0.20 10.65 11.74
N GLY A 31 -1.12 10.49 11.86
CA GLY A 31 -2.11 11.37 11.26
C GLY A 31 -2.47 11.07 9.78
N ASP A 32 -2.07 9.92 9.24
CA ASP A 32 -2.48 9.51 7.87
C ASP A 32 -3.98 9.19 7.74
N SER A 33 -4.62 8.85 8.85
CA SER A 33 -6.07 8.88 9.03
C SER A 33 -6.48 10.22 9.63
N ASN A 34 -6.79 11.20 8.79
CA ASN A 34 -7.22 12.54 9.19
C ASN A 34 -8.66 12.84 8.73
N PHE A 35 -9.10 14.09 8.89
CA PHE A 35 -10.46 14.53 8.54
C PHE A 35 -10.86 14.17 7.10
N LEU A 36 -9.92 14.22 6.14
CA LEU A 36 -10.23 13.97 4.73
C LEU A 36 -10.77 12.55 4.48
N PRO A 37 -10.07 11.46 4.86
CA PRO A 37 -10.61 10.12 4.68
C PRO A 37 -11.76 9.80 5.65
N ILE A 38 -11.77 10.37 6.86
CA ILE A 38 -12.74 9.99 7.90
C ILE A 38 -14.10 10.68 7.69
N ILE A 39 -14.11 11.99 7.45
CA ILE A 39 -15.35 12.79 7.36
C ILE A 39 -15.69 13.10 5.90
N ALA A 40 -14.70 13.55 5.12
CA ALA A 40 -14.93 13.92 3.72
C ALA A 40 -14.91 12.72 2.75
N ARG A 41 -14.68 11.50 3.25
CA ARG A 41 -14.57 10.25 2.46
C ARG A 41 -13.64 10.36 1.26
N THR A 42 -12.66 11.25 1.33
CA THR A 42 -11.75 11.58 0.23
C THR A 42 -10.33 11.35 0.71
N ARG A 43 -9.52 10.65 -0.08
CA ARG A 43 -8.10 10.46 0.22
C ARG A 43 -7.27 11.35 -0.68
N ALA A 44 -6.50 12.27 -0.10
CA ALA A 44 -5.48 12.98 -0.85
C ALA A 44 -4.35 12.01 -1.20
N LEU A 45 -4.10 11.81 -2.50
CA LEU A 45 -2.94 11.09 -3.01
C LEU A 45 -1.96 12.13 -3.55
N PRO A 46 -0.87 12.44 -2.81
CA PRO A 46 0.00 13.56 -3.15
C PRO A 46 0.95 13.28 -4.32
N VAL A 47 1.06 12.03 -4.78
CA VAL A 47 2.00 11.58 -5.82
C VAL A 47 1.28 10.62 -6.78
N LEU A 48 1.64 10.65 -8.05
CA LEU A 48 1.07 9.75 -9.05
C LEU A 48 1.57 8.32 -8.86
N LEU A 49 0.78 7.33 -9.29
CA LEU A 49 1.19 5.92 -9.23
C LEU A 49 2.44 5.64 -10.07
N ALA A 50 2.55 6.28 -11.25
CA ALA A 50 3.72 6.15 -12.11
C ALA A 50 5.00 6.66 -11.43
N GLU A 51 4.94 7.86 -10.85
CA GLU A 51 6.04 8.46 -10.09
C GLU A 51 6.42 7.61 -8.88
N THR A 52 5.42 7.11 -8.14
CA THR A 52 5.64 6.21 -7.00
C THR A 52 6.36 4.94 -7.43
N ARG A 53 5.93 4.34 -8.54
CA ARG A 53 6.57 3.14 -9.11
C ARG A 53 8.01 3.42 -9.49
N GLU A 54 8.29 4.53 -10.15
CA GLU A 54 9.64 4.92 -10.56
C GLU A 54 10.56 5.12 -9.36
N GLN A 55 10.11 5.85 -8.34
CA GLN A 55 10.89 6.08 -7.11
C GLN A 55 11.22 4.77 -6.38
N ILE A 56 10.25 3.89 -6.21
CA ILE A 56 10.46 2.59 -5.56
C ILE A 56 11.41 1.72 -6.38
N ALA A 57 11.22 1.65 -7.70
CA ALA A 57 12.07 0.85 -8.58
C ALA A 57 13.52 1.36 -8.61
N ALA A 58 13.74 2.68 -8.63
CA ALA A 58 15.06 3.29 -8.62
C ALA A 58 15.80 3.07 -7.30
N ALA A 59 15.07 3.04 -6.17
CA ALA A 59 15.62 2.75 -4.86
C ALA A 59 15.77 1.24 -4.57
N TRP A 60 15.20 0.38 -5.41
CA TRP A 60 15.32 -1.06 -5.25
C TRP A 60 16.77 -1.47 -5.50
N PRO A 61 17.44 -2.12 -4.53
CA PRO A 61 18.79 -2.61 -4.77
C PRO A 61 18.80 -3.51 -6.01
N GLY A 62 19.65 -3.20 -6.99
CA GLY A 62 19.86 -4.09 -8.13
C GLY A 62 20.12 -5.51 -7.62
N ALA A 63 19.73 -6.52 -8.39
CA ALA A 63 19.87 -7.93 -8.01
C ALA A 63 21.35 -8.29 -7.77
N GLY A 64 21.83 -7.96 -6.57
CA GLY A 64 23.12 -8.29 -6.00
C GLY A 64 22.89 -9.36 -4.95
N ARG A 65 22.43 -10.52 -5.43
CA ARG A 65 22.84 -11.82 -4.92
C ARG A 65 23.42 -12.57 -6.11
#